data_AF-A0A1M6RYI5-F1
#
_entry.id   AF-A0A1M6RYI5-F1
#
_cell.length_a   1.000
_cell.length_b   1.000
_cell.length_c   1.000
_cell.angle_alpha   90.00
_cell.angle_beta   90.00
_cell.angle_gamma   90.00
#
_symmetry.space_group_name_H-M   'P 1'
#
loop_
_entity.id
_entity.type
_entity.pdbx_description
1 polymer ?
#
loop_
_entity_poly.entity_id
_entity_poly.type
_entity_poly.pdbx_seq_one_letter_code
_entity_poly.pdbx_strand_id
1 'polypeptide(L)'
;MSMTALGTPITSGVTSALQDSGLTSAHRAAIARIQDLALDVSLQTDHHVVAMYYGNTHEFNVAVFSDARREDGTYHTIYREFVYLPPRARLADGDALQRLGLIIVHLQELLAR
;
A
#
# COMPACT_ATOMS: atom_id res chain seq x y z
N MET A 1 -26.73 23.27 -46.97
CA MET A 1 -26.58 22.81 -45.57
C MET A 1 -25.21 22.15 -45.47
N SER A 2 -24.23 22.83 -44.88
CA SER A 2 -22.87 22.28 -44.69
C SER A 2 -22.78 21.60 -43.34
N MET A 3 -22.37 20.33 -43.32
CA MET A 3 -22.00 19.63 -42.10
C MET A 3 -20.56 19.99 -41.74
N THR A 4 -20.38 20.72 -40.63
CA THR A 4 -19.05 21.00 -40.08
C THR A 4 -18.55 19.76 -39.36
N ALA A 5 -17.51 19.12 -39.90
CA ALA A 5 -16.83 18.01 -39.24
C ALA A 5 -16.03 18.55 -38.03
N LEU A 6 -16.53 18.30 -36.81
CA LEU A 6 -15.78 18.47 -35.56
C LEU A 6 -14.96 17.21 -35.32
N GLY A 7 -13.73 17.22 -35.83
CA GLY A 7 -12.77 16.15 -35.61
C GLY A 7 -11.36 16.74 -35.55
N THR A 8 -11.02 17.39 -34.45
CA THR A 8 -9.62 17.69 -34.14
C THR A 8 -8.94 16.35 -33.81
N PRO A 9 -7.82 15.98 -34.45
CA PRO A 9 -7.09 14.78 -34.07
C PRO A 9 -6.62 14.96 -32.63
N ILE A 10 -6.92 13.98 -31.76
CA ILE A 10 -6.27 13.90 -30.45
C ILE A 10 -4.79 13.70 -30.75
N THR A 11 -3.99 14.74 -30.52
CA THR A 11 -2.53 14.71 -30.64
C THR A 11 -2.01 13.50 -29.86
N SER A 12 -1.56 12.48 -30.59
CA SER A 12 -0.77 11.36 -30.10
C SER A 12 0.60 11.93 -29.69
N GLY A 13 0.63 12.52 -28.50
CA GLY A 13 1.76 13.30 -28.01
C GLY A 13 2.03 13.16 -26.53
N VAL A 14 1.35 12.24 -25.84
CA VAL A 14 1.83 11.72 -24.56
C VAL A 14 2.39 10.35 -24.84
N THR A 15 3.59 10.30 -25.43
CA THR A 15 4.53 9.26 -25.04
C THR A 15 4.69 9.42 -23.54
N SER A 16 3.87 8.71 -22.77
CA SER A 16 4.20 8.34 -21.41
C SER A 16 5.49 7.57 -21.55
N ALA A 17 6.62 8.27 -21.52
CA ALA A 17 7.86 7.66 -21.11
C ALA A 17 7.48 7.01 -19.79
N LEU A 18 7.35 5.68 -19.79
CA LEU A 18 7.16 4.89 -18.59
C LEU A 18 8.36 5.24 -17.74
N GLN A 19 8.20 6.25 -16.88
CA GLN A 19 9.20 6.61 -15.90
C GLN A 19 9.45 5.30 -15.17
N ASP A 20 10.69 4.82 -15.26
CA ASP A 20 11.09 3.63 -14.53
C ASP A 20 10.76 3.91 -13.06
N SER A 21 9.68 3.30 -12.59
CA SER A 21 9.10 3.62 -11.30
C SER A 21 10.05 3.20 -10.19
N GLY A 22 11.05 2.35 -10.48
CA GLY A 22 11.87 1.66 -9.49
C GLY A 22 11.07 0.63 -8.69
N LEU A 23 9.77 0.48 -8.96
CA LEU A 23 8.89 -0.46 -8.29
C LEU A 23 9.11 -1.86 -8.88
N THR A 24 9.99 -2.62 -8.25
CA THR A 24 10.33 -3.97 -8.70
C THR A 24 9.20 -4.98 -8.42
N SER A 25 9.30 -6.17 -9.02
CA SER A 25 8.41 -7.30 -8.69
C SER A 25 8.49 -7.71 -7.22
N ALA A 26 9.66 -7.55 -6.58
CA ALA A 26 9.84 -7.85 -5.16
C ALA A 26 8.98 -6.95 -4.25
N HIS A 27 8.86 -5.66 -4.57
CA HIS A 27 7.96 -4.76 -3.84
C HIS A 27 6.50 -5.21 -3.97
N ARG A 28 6.07 -5.55 -5.19
CA ARG A 28 4.70 -6.01 -5.44
C ARG A 28 4.40 -7.33 -4.72
N ALA A 29 5.35 -8.26 -4.73
CA ALA A 29 5.23 -9.53 -4.03
C ALA A 29 5.14 -9.33 -2.51
N ALA A 30 5.96 -8.43 -1.95
CA ALA A 30 5.91 -8.12 -0.53
C ALA A 30 4.59 -7.44 -0.12
N ILE A 31 4.07 -6.50 -0.93
CA ILE A 31 2.75 -5.88 -0.72
C ILE A 31 1.64 -6.94 -0.71
N ALA A 32 1.61 -7.80 -1.73
CA ALA A 32 0.62 -8.87 -1.81
C ALA A 32 0.70 -9.79 -0.59
N ARG A 33 1.92 -10.18 -0.18
CA ARG A 33 2.13 -11.00 1.02
C ARG A 33 1.63 -10.33 2.29
N ILE A 34 1.84 -9.02 2.44
CA ILE A 34 1.32 -8.26 3.59
C ILE A 34 -0.21 -8.21 3.57
N GLN A 35 -0.83 -8.06 2.40
CA GLN A 35 -2.29 -8.06 2.28
C GLN A 35 -2.89 -9.44 2.62
N ASP A 36 -2.26 -10.53 2.18
CA ASP A 36 -2.66 -11.88 2.57
C ASP A 36 -2.53 -12.08 4.10
N LEU A 37 -1.39 -11.68 4.68
CA LEU A 37 -1.18 -11.76 6.14
C LEU A 37 -2.16 -10.88 6.93
N ALA A 38 -2.52 -9.71 6.40
CA ALA A 38 -3.50 -8.83 7.03
C ALA A 38 -4.87 -9.50 7.13
N LEU A 39 -5.28 -10.25 6.08
CA LEU A 39 -6.48 -11.07 6.11
C LEU A 39 -6.36 -12.19 7.15
N ASP A 40 -5.26 -12.94 7.12
CA ASP A 40 -5.04 -14.04 8.06
C ASP A 40 -5.09 -13.56 9.52
N VAL A 41 -4.36 -12.49 9.87
CA VAL A 41 -4.34 -11.92 11.23
C VAL A 41 -5.74 -11.48 11.64
N SER A 42 -6.47 -10.81 10.74
CA SER A 42 -7.81 -10.30 11.02
C SER A 42 -8.86 -11.40 11.21
N LEU A 43 -8.62 -12.59 10.67
CA LEU A 43 -9.53 -13.73 10.75
C LEU A 43 -9.18 -14.70 11.88
N GLN A 44 -7.93 -14.72 12.31
CA GLN A 44 -7.39 -15.76 13.21
C GLN A 44 -6.96 -15.24 14.58
N THR A 45 -6.95 -13.92 14.79
CA THR A 45 -6.52 -13.29 16.05
C THR A 45 -7.52 -12.23 16.50
N ASP A 46 -7.36 -11.72 17.73
CA ASP A 46 -8.14 -10.61 18.29
C ASP A 46 -7.64 -9.22 17.82
N HIS A 47 -7.22 -9.14 16.56
CA HIS A 47 -6.74 -7.93 15.94
C HIS A 47 -7.46 -7.67 14.62
N HIS A 48 -7.51 -6.41 14.21
CA HIS A 48 -7.92 -6.01 12.87
C HIS A 48 -6.76 -5.35 12.15
N VAL A 49 -6.50 -5.73 10.90
CA VAL A 49 -5.41 -5.17 10.09
C VAL A 49 -5.96 -4.46 8.87
N VAL A 50 -5.54 -3.21 8.67
CA VAL A 50 -5.77 -2.43 7.45
C VAL A 50 -4.46 -2.36 6.68
N ALA A 51 -4.47 -2.79 5.42
CA ALA A 51 -3.31 -2.72 4.51
C ALA A 51 -3.74 -2.11 3.16
N MET A 52 -3.27 -0.91 2.84
CA MET A 52 -3.74 -0.14 1.69
C MET A 52 -2.60 0.49 0.89
N TYR A 53 -2.69 0.38 -0.44
CA TYR A 53 -1.81 1.08 -1.38
C TYR A 53 -2.50 2.32 -1.96
N TYR A 54 -1.86 3.48 -1.79
CA TYR A 54 -2.30 4.76 -2.34
C TYR A 54 -1.52 5.08 -3.61
N GLY A 55 -2.13 4.84 -4.77
CA GLY A 55 -1.48 5.01 -6.07
C GLY A 55 -1.07 6.45 -6.40
N ASN A 56 -1.79 7.44 -5.86
CA ASN A 56 -1.47 8.86 -6.06
C ASN A 56 -0.23 9.30 -5.27
N THR A 57 0.06 8.66 -4.13
CA THR A 57 1.23 8.97 -3.28
C THR A 57 2.34 7.93 -3.35
N HIS A 58 2.13 6.82 -4.07
CA HIS A 58 3.03 5.66 -4.03
C HIS A 58 3.35 5.27 -2.59
N GLU A 59 2.33 5.17 -1.75
CA GLU A 59 2.45 4.89 -0.33
C GLU A 59 1.72 3.59 -0.01
N PHE A 60 2.33 2.75 0.80
CA PHE A 60 1.69 1.57 1.38
C PHE A 60 1.57 1.76 2.89
N ASN A 61 0.32 1.74 3.36
CA ASN A 61 -0.03 1.95 4.76
C ASN A 61 -0.47 0.62 5.36
N VAL A 62 0.05 0.31 6.54
CA VAL A 62 -0.38 -0.82 7.35
C VAL A 62 -0.68 -0.36 8.77
N ALA A 63 -1.84 -0.72 9.30
CA ALA A 63 -2.22 -0.44 10.67
C ALA A 63 -2.86 -1.68 11.30
N VAL A 64 -2.42 -2.02 12.51
CA VAL A 64 -3.00 -3.10 13.32
C VAL A 64 -3.71 -2.47 14.52
N PHE A 65 -4.95 -2.88 14.71
CA PHE A 65 -5.81 -2.48 15.80
C PHE A 65 -6.06 -3.70 16.69
N SER A 66 -6.10 -3.50 18.01
CA SER A 66 -6.59 -4.52 18.92
C SER A 66 -8.12 -4.46 19.02
N ASP A 67 -8.77 -5.62 19.12
CA ASP A 67 -10.22 -5.74 19.31
C ASP A 67 -10.67 -5.31 20.72
N ALA A 68 -9.72 -5.12 21.64
CA ALA A 68 -9.97 -4.46 22.92
C ALA A 68 -10.43 -3.02 22.67
N ARG A 69 -11.76 -2.85 22.58
CA ARG A 69 -12.40 -1.54 22.47
C ARG A 69 -12.04 -0.72 23.69
N ARG A 70 -11.67 0.55 23.45
CA ARG A 70 -11.60 1.54 24.51
C ARG A 70 -13.00 1.78 25.06
N GLU A 71 -13.09 2.29 26.29
CA GLU A 71 -14.38 2.63 26.93
C GLU A 71 -15.21 3.62 26.10
N ASP A 72 -14.58 4.42 25.23
CA ASP A 72 -15.22 5.36 24.31
C ASP A 72 -15.70 4.73 22.98
N GLY A 73 -15.54 3.41 22.81
CA GLY A 73 -15.95 2.67 21.62
C GLY A 73 -14.96 2.72 20.45
N THR A 74 -13.80 3.36 20.61
CA THR A 74 -12.75 3.40 19.59
C THR A 74 -11.81 2.20 19.65
N TYR A 75 -11.18 1.86 18.52
CA TYR A 75 -10.16 0.82 18.43
C TYR A 75 -8.77 1.39 18.77
N HIS A 76 -7.97 0.64 19.51
CA HIS A 76 -6.59 1.02 19.82
C HIS A 76 -5.62 0.54 18.74
N THR A 77 -4.97 1.45 18.01
CA THR A 77 -3.87 1.11 17.09
C THR A 77 -2.64 0.68 17.90
N ILE A 78 -2.22 -0.58 17.75
CA ILE A 78 -1.02 -1.11 18.42
C ILE A 78 0.22 -1.05 17.54
N TYR A 79 0.03 -0.92 16.22
CA TYR A 79 1.10 -0.82 15.24
C TYR A 79 0.63 -0.03 14.03
N ARG A 80 1.49 0.85 13.51
CA ARG A 80 1.24 1.59 12.27
C ARG A 80 2.53 1.89 11.53
N GLU A 81 2.55 1.59 10.25
CA GLU A 81 3.66 1.89 9.36
C GLU A 81 3.20 2.49 8.03
N PHE A 82 4.05 3.39 7.53
CA PHE A 82 3.88 4.09 6.26
C PHE A 82 5.15 3.89 5.42
N VAL A 83 5.02 3.14 4.33
CA VAL A 83 6.13 2.86 3.42
C VAL A 83 5.91 3.60 2.11
N TYR A 84 6.74 4.61 1.85
CA TYR A 84 6.81 5.23 0.54
C TYR A 84 7.57 4.31 -0.42
N LEU A 85 6.94 4.00 -1.54
CA LEU A 85 7.45 3.13 -2.58
C LEU A 85 8.08 3.96 -3.70
N PRO A 86 9.01 3.38 -4.46
CA PRO A 86 9.51 4.02 -5.67
C PRO A 86 8.36 4.46 -6.61
N PRO A 87 8.48 5.62 -7.27
CA PRO A 87 9.67 6.48 -7.30
C PRO A 87 9.79 7.43 -6.09
N ARG A 88 8.79 7.48 -5.21
CA ARG A 88 8.73 8.44 -4.10
C ARG A 88 9.51 8.03 -2.84
N ALA A 89 9.93 6.76 -2.75
CA ALA A 89 10.79 6.23 -1.68
C ALA A 89 12.06 7.08 -1.44
N ARG A 90 12.63 7.69 -2.49
CA ARG A 90 13.86 8.49 -2.38
C ARG A 90 13.74 9.71 -1.47
N LEU A 91 12.51 10.18 -1.20
CA LEU A 91 12.26 11.37 -0.39
C LEU A 91 11.95 11.05 1.08
N ALA A 92 11.79 9.78 1.46
CA ALA A 92 11.07 9.43 2.68
C ALA A 92 11.71 8.30 3.52
N ASP A 93 13.04 8.33 3.63
CA ASP A 93 13.85 7.52 4.56
C ASP A 93 13.69 5.99 4.43
N GLY A 94 14.67 5.39 3.77
CA GLY A 94 15.02 3.97 3.91
C GLY A 94 14.75 3.08 2.70
N ASP A 95 15.28 1.86 2.79
CA ASP A 95 15.01 0.78 1.84
C ASP A 95 13.56 0.31 2.01
N ALA A 96 12.70 0.69 1.07
CA ALA A 96 11.28 0.35 1.08
C ALA A 96 11.06 -1.17 1.14
N LEU A 97 11.90 -1.97 0.48
CA LEU A 97 11.76 -3.42 0.50
C LEU A 97 12.11 -3.99 1.88
N GLN A 98 13.12 -3.45 2.55
CA GLN A 98 13.45 -3.80 3.93
C GLN A 98 12.28 -3.49 4.87
N ARG A 99 11.66 -2.31 4.75
CA ARG A 99 10.52 -1.91 5.58
C ARG A 99 9.30 -2.80 5.35
N LEU A 100 8.99 -3.16 4.10
CA LEU A 100 7.95 -4.15 3.81
C LEU A 100 8.28 -5.51 4.47
N GLY A 101 9.55 -5.93 4.45
CA GLY A 101 10.01 -7.13 5.13
C GLY A 101 9.76 -7.12 6.64
N LEU A 102 10.03 -5.99 7.31
CA LEU A 102 9.77 -5.84 8.75
C LEU A 102 8.27 -5.91 9.08
N ILE A 103 7.41 -5.37 8.22
CA ILE A 103 5.96 -5.51 8.37
C ILE A 103 5.54 -6.98 8.26
N ILE A 104 6.09 -7.73 7.29
CA ILE A 104 5.82 -9.17 7.13
C ILE A 104 6.17 -9.92 8.42
N VAL A 105 7.36 -9.68 8.98
CA VAL A 105 7.81 -10.31 10.24
C VAL A 105 6.84 -9.99 11.37
N HIS A 106 6.47 -8.72 11.53
CA HIS A 106 5.55 -8.30 12.59
C HIS A 106 4.17 -9.01 12.49
N LEU A 107 3.59 -9.10 11.29
CA LEU A 107 2.30 -9.79 11.12
C LEU A 107 2.41 -11.30 11.34
N GLN A 108 3.53 -11.92 10.97
CA GLN A 108 3.79 -13.33 11.26
C GLN A 108 3.91 -13.59 12.77
N GLU A 109 4.53 -12.68 13.52
CA GLU A 109 4.61 -12.77 14.98
C GLU A 109 3.24 -12.67 15.65
N LEU A 110 2.28 -11.94 15.07
CA LEU A 110 0.90 -11.90 15.57
C LEU A 110 0.16 -13.22 15.34
N LEU A 111 0.39 -13.89 14.21
CA LEU A 111 -0.21 -15.21 13.91
C LEU A 111 0.37 -16.37 14.72
N ALA A 112 1.58 -16.21 15.26
CA ALA A 112 2.25 -17.25 16.03
C ALA A 112 1.88 -17.27 17.53
N ARG A 113 0.99 -16.36 17.96
CA ARG A 113 0.53 -16.20 19.35
C ARG A 113 -0.82 -16.86 19.55
#